data_AF-A0A2V7HKA9-F1
#
_entry.id   AF-A0A2V7HKA9-F1
#
_cell.length_a   1.000
_cell.length_b   1.000
_cell.length_c   1.000
_cell.angle_alpha   90.00
_cell.angle_beta   90.00
_cell.angle_gamma   90.00
#
_symmetry.space_group_name_H-M   'P 1'
#
loop_
_entity.id
_entity.type
_entity.pdbx_description
1 polymer ?
#
loop_
_entity_poly.entity_id
_entity_poly.type
_entity_poly.pdbx_seq_one_letter_code
_entity_poly.pdbx_strand_id
1 'polypeptide(L)'
;MRRLTSTHWFRVGTASVSAAVVLTALFALAGASHITVTLQSALVHAAGMTALVSLTMPRLRGYFHRHPPAIRWGLRIVTLLALAGVGTMLACGILTSLGLRPGEPFWTCFGHDLSICVLITLTLGISMALYDIQRRRLDAVTAALRERELDHERARKMALEARLASLEARLQPHFMFNTLNAISALIQDNPDEAERTVERLAALLRFALDATERGLVPLAHELKIVTDYVEIERTRFGARLAYSIDVQPEAAGCEVPPLAVQTLV
;
A
#
# COMPACT_ATOMS: atom_id res chain seq x y z
N MET A 1 1.61 -6.25 -12.62
CA MET A 1 0.68 -6.65 -13.71
C MET A 1 1.48 -7.25 -14.86
N ARG A 2 1.42 -8.58 -15.05
CA ARG A 2 2.14 -9.29 -16.14
C ARG A 2 1.69 -8.75 -17.50
N ARG A 3 2.65 -8.51 -18.40
CA ARG A 3 2.42 -8.18 -19.82
C ARG A 3 1.68 -9.35 -20.47
N LEU A 4 0.36 -9.25 -20.62
CA LEU A 4 -0.38 -10.16 -21.50
C LEU A 4 0.14 -9.93 -22.93
N THR A 5 0.98 -10.84 -23.39
CA THR A 5 1.61 -10.81 -24.71
C THR A 5 0.55 -11.01 -25.79
N SER A 6 0.79 -10.48 -26.99
CA SER A 6 -0.07 -10.65 -28.18
C SER A 6 -0.51 -12.11 -28.40
N THR A 7 0.36 -13.06 -28.03
CA THR A 7 0.12 -14.51 -28.09
C THR A 7 -1.02 -15.00 -27.21
N HIS A 8 -1.32 -14.37 -26.07
CA HIS A 8 -2.44 -14.77 -25.21
C HIS A 8 -3.80 -14.47 -25.87
N TRP A 9 -3.95 -13.27 -26.44
CA TRP A 9 -5.19 -12.86 -27.10
C TRP A 9 -5.47 -13.66 -28.37
N PHE A 10 -4.42 -13.98 -29.13
CA PHE A 10 -4.54 -14.87 -30.28
C PHE A 10 -5.03 -16.26 -29.88
N ARG A 11 -4.46 -16.85 -28.82
CA ARG A 11 -4.88 -18.17 -28.30
C ARG A 11 -6.33 -18.19 -27.82
N VAL A 12 -6.77 -17.13 -27.14
CA VAL A 12 -8.18 -16.99 -26.71
C VAL A 12 -9.09 -16.90 -27.93
N GLY A 13 -8.75 -16.08 -28.93
CA GLY A 13 -9.52 -15.97 -30.18
C GLY A 13 -9.63 -17.30 -30.92
N THR A 14 -8.52 -18.03 -31.09
CA THR A 14 -8.53 -19.34 -31.76
C THR A 14 -9.34 -20.37 -30.97
N ALA A 15 -9.20 -20.41 -29.64
CA ALA A 15 -9.95 -21.35 -28.81
C ALA A 15 -11.46 -21.10 -28.84
N SER A 16 -11.88 -19.82 -28.81
CA SER A 16 -13.29 -19.44 -28.92
C SER A 16 -13.89 -19.81 -30.28
N VAL A 17 -13.16 -19.60 -31.38
CA VAL A 17 -13.61 -20.01 -32.73
C VAL A 17 -13.72 -21.52 -32.84
N SER A 18 -12.71 -22.26 -32.38
CA SER A 18 -12.75 -23.74 -32.40
C SER A 18 -13.91 -24.29 -31.58
N ALA A 19 -14.15 -23.75 -30.38
CA ALA A 19 -15.28 -24.16 -29.53
C ALA A 19 -16.62 -23.86 -30.19
N ALA A 20 -16.77 -22.70 -30.83
CA ALA A 20 -18.00 -22.34 -31.53
C ALA A 20 -18.28 -23.23 -32.74
N VAL A 21 -17.26 -23.57 -33.54
CA VAL A 21 -17.40 -24.50 -34.67
C VAL A 21 -17.86 -25.88 -34.19
N VAL A 22 -17.22 -26.42 -33.14
CA VAL A 22 -17.57 -27.73 -32.57
C VAL A 22 -18.99 -27.72 -32.01
N LEU A 23 -19.34 -26.71 -31.20
CA LEU A 23 -20.69 -26.60 -30.64
C LEU A 23 -21.76 -26.42 -31.72
N THR A 24 -21.46 -25.62 -32.75
CA THR A 24 -22.38 -25.42 -33.88
C THR A 24 -22.63 -26.73 -34.62
N ALA A 25 -21.59 -27.52 -34.88
CA ALA A 25 -21.71 -28.84 -35.51
C ALA A 25 -22.48 -29.85 -34.62
N LEU A 26 -22.21 -29.88 -33.31
CA LEU A 26 -22.92 -30.73 -32.36
C LEU A 26 -24.43 -30.41 -32.29
N PHE A 27 -24.78 -29.12 -32.23
CA PHE A 27 -26.19 -28.71 -32.24
C PHE A 27 -26.87 -28.96 -33.59
N ALA A 28 -26.12 -29.02 -34.69
CA ALA A 28 -26.68 -29.38 -36.00
C ALA A 28 -27.05 -30.87 -36.03
N LEU A 29 -26.23 -31.72 -35.41
CA LEU A 29 -26.47 -33.15 -35.27
C LEU A 29 -27.61 -33.48 -34.29
N ALA A 30 -27.88 -32.60 -33.32
CA ALA A 30 -28.94 -32.76 -32.32
C ALA A 30 -30.37 -32.50 -32.84
N GLY A 31 -30.51 -32.02 -34.09
CA GLY A 31 -31.80 -31.77 -34.73
C GLY A 31 -32.30 -30.31 -34.66
N ALA A 32 -33.22 -29.96 -35.57
CA ALA A 32 -33.71 -28.60 -35.79
C ALA A 32 -34.87 -28.23 -34.86
N SER A 33 -34.56 -27.83 -33.63
CA SER A 33 -35.47 -27.08 -32.78
C SER A 33 -35.20 -25.57 -32.95
N HIS A 34 -36.19 -24.73 -32.68
CA HIS A 34 -35.99 -23.27 -32.73
C HIS A 34 -34.87 -22.80 -31.76
N ILE A 35 -34.67 -23.55 -30.67
CA ILE A 35 -33.63 -23.29 -29.67
C ILE A 35 -32.23 -23.61 -30.23
N THR A 36 -32.07 -24.73 -30.95
CA THR A 36 -30.76 -25.14 -31.50
C THR A 36 -30.28 -24.17 -32.58
N VAL A 37 -31.16 -23.71 -33.47
CA VAL A 37 -30.82 -22.70 -34.49
C VAL A 37 -30.44 -21.35 -33.87
N THR A 38 -31.15 -20.93 -32.82
CA THR A 38 -30.87 -19.67 -32.11
C THR A 38 -29.50 -19.73 -31.41
N LEU A 39 -29.17 -20.84 -30.75
CA LEU A 39 -27.87 -21.06 -30.10
C LEU A 39 -26.71 -21.11 -31.12
N GLN A 40 -26.88 -21.79 -32.24
CA GLN A 40 -25.90 -21.83 -33.32
C GLN A 40 -25.61 -20.43 -33.87
N SER A 41 -26.65 -19.63 -34.13
CA SER A 41 -26.49 -18.26 -34.57
C SER A 41 -25.72 -17.41 -33.55
N ALA A 42 -26.08 -17.51 -32.26
CA ALA A 42 -25.39 -16.79 -31.20
C ALA A 42 -23.90 -17.17 -31.09
N LEU A 43 -23.56 -18.45 -31.28
CA LEU A 43 -22.18 -18.95 -31.27
C LEU A 43 -21.36 -18.39 -32.43
N VAL A 44 -21.92 -18.34 -33.64
CA VAL A 44 -21.25 -17.77 -34.82
C VAL A 44 -20.96 -16.29 -34.61
N HIS A 45 -21.93 -15.53 -34.08
CA HIS A 45 -21.74 -14.11 -33.74
C HIS A 45 -20.68 -13.90 -32.66
N ALA A 46 -20.76 -14.65 -31.56
CA ALA A 46 -19.81 -14.55 -30.45
C ALA A 46 -18.38 -14.90 -30.89
N ALA A 47 -18.20 -15.93 -31.70
CA ALA A 47 -16.91 -16.34 -32.23
C ALA A 47 -16.32 -15.30 -33.20
N GLY A 48 -17.14 -14.82 -34.14
CA GLY A 48 -16.73 -13.79 -35.11
C GLY A 48 -16.28 -12.50 -34.41
N MET A 49 -17.07 -12.01 -33.45
CA MET A 49 -16.72 -10.81 -32.69
C MET A 49 -15.50 -11.01 -31.81
N THR A 50 -15.38 -12.14 -31.12
CA THR A 50 -14.22 -12.44 -30.25
C THR A 50 -12.94 -12.52 -31.07
N ALA A 51 -12.98 -13.18 -32.23
CA ALA A 51 -11.85 -13.26 -33.16
C ALA A 51 -11.43 -11.86 -33.64
N LEU A 52 -12.38 -11.06 -34.11
CA LEU A 52 -12.13 -9.70 -34.57
C LEU A 52 -11.56 -8.80 -33.45
N VAL A 53 -12.13 -8.84 -32.24
CA VAL A 53 -11.65 -8.03 -31.10
C VAL A 53 -10.25 -8.47 -30.70
N SER A 54 -10.01 -9.77 -30.62
CA SER A 54 -8.70 -10.33 -30.24
C SER A 54 -7.59 -9.97 -31.23
N LEU A 55 -7.92 -9.78 -32.51
CA LEU A 55 -6.97 -9.39 -33.54
C LEU A 55 -6.71 -7.87 -33.54
N THR A 56 -7.75 -7.06 -33.41
CA THR A 56 -7.67 -5.60 -33.57
C THR A 56 -7.22 -4.88 -32.29
N MET A 57 -7.77 -5.26 -31.13
CA MET A 57 -7.60 -4.53 -29.87
C MET A 57 -6.13 -4.49 -29.38
N PRO A 58 -5.33 -5.56 -29.48
CA PRO A 58 -3.91 -5.52 -29.10
C PRO A 58 -3.07 -4.61 -30.00
N ARG A 59 -3.40 -4.54 -31.30
CA ARG A 59 -2.69 -3.72 -32.30
C ARG A 59 -2.96 -2.23 -32.10
N LEU A 60 -4.21 -1.88 -31.80
CA LEU A 60 -4.64 -0.50 -31.56
C LEU A 60 -4.33 -0.01 -30.15
N ARG A 61 -3.96 -0.90 -29.22
CA ARG A 61 -3.66 -0.56 -27.82
C ARG A 61 -2.64 0.58 -27.70
N GLY A 62 -1.55 0.52 -28.47
CA GLY A 62 -0.49 1.54 -28.46
C GLY A 62 -0.99 2.89 -28.97
N TYR A 63 -1.78 2.89 -30.05
CA TYR A 63 -2.40 4.09 -30.61
C TYR A 63 -3.36 4.74 -29.61
N PHE A 64 -4.23 3.95 -28.97
CA PHE A 64 -5.16 4.44 -27.95
C PHE A 64 -4.46 5.10 -26.76
N HIS A 65 -3.30 4.58 -26.35
CA HIS A 65 -2.57 5.11 -25.19
C HIS A 65 -1.89 6.46 -25.46
N ARG A 66 -1.69 6.85 -26.72
CA ARG A 66 -1.14 8.17 -27.09
C ARG A 66 -2.12 9.32 -26.88
N HIS A 67 -3.41 9.03 -26.79
CA HIS A 67 -4.45 10.04 -26.63
C HIS A 67 -4.88 10.23 -25.17
N PRO A 68 -5.33 11.44 -24.81
CA PRO A 68 -5.89 11.72 -23.49
C PRO A 68 -7.11 10.82 -23.21
N PRO A 69 -7.44 10.59 -21.92
CA PRO A 69 -8.43 9.59 -21.53
C PRO A 69 -9.79 9.77 -22.19
N ALA A 70 -10.30 11.00 -22.35
CA ALA A 70 -11.58 11.27 -23.00
C ALA A 70 -11.59 10.84 -24.49
N ILE A 71 -10.57 11.24 -25.25
CA ILE A 71 -10.44 10.90 -26.67
C ILE A 71 -10.23 9.38 -26.84
N ARG A 72 -9.46 8.77 -25.95
CA ARG A 72 -9.22 7.33 -25.93
C ARG A 72 -10.52 6.53 -25.78
N TRP A 73 -11.47 7.00 -24.98
CA TRP A 73 -12.78 6.37 -24.82
C TRP A 73 -13.60 6.44 -26.09
N GLY A 74 -13.73 7.64 -26.67
CA GLY A 74 -14.44 7.82 -27.94
C GLY A 74 -13.89 6.90 -29.02
N LEU A 75 -12.56 6.85 -29.15
CA LEU A 75 -11.88 6.02 -30.13
C LEU A 75 -12.10 4.51 -29.90
N ARG A 76 -12.13 4.04 -28.65
CA ARG A 76 -12.46 2.65 -28.32
C ARG A 76 -13.91 2.31 -28.65
N ILE A 77 -14.86 3.17 -28.31
CA ILE A 77 -16.28 2.96 -28.61
C ILE A 77 -16.49 2.90 -30.13
N VAL A 78 -15.92 3.85 -30.87
CA VAL A 78 -15.98 3.86 -32.34
C VAL A 78 -15.39 2.59 -32.93
N THR A 79 -14.23 2.14 -32.42
CA THR A 79 -13.60 0.90 -32.89
C THR A 79 -14.49 -0.32 -32.61
N LEU A 80 -15.06 -0.43 -31.41
CA LEU A 80 -15.93 -1.54 -31.05
C LEU A 80 -17.23 -1.56 -31.86
N LEU A 81 -17.83 -0.40 -32.12
CA LEU A 81 -19.02 -0.28 -32.97
C LEU A 81 -18.73 -0.67 -34.42
N ALA A 82 -17.61 -0.20 -34.97
CA ALA A 82 -17.18 -0.60 -36.32
C ALA A 82 -16.96 -2.12 -36.40
N LEU A 83 -16.35 -2.70 -35.38
CA LEU A 83 -16.08 -4.13 -35.32
C LEU A 83 -17.33 -4.98 -35.11
N ALA A 84 -18.30 -4.49 -34.33
CA ALA A 84 -19.61 -5.09 -34.21
C ALA A 84 -20.32 -5.11 -35.57
N GLY A 85 -20.29 -4.00 -36.32
CA GLY A 85 -20.85 -3.92 -37.68
C GLY A 85 -20.22 -4.93 -38.64
N VAL A 86 -18.88 -4.99 -38.70
CA VAL A 86 -18.17 -5.96 -39.54
C VAL A 86 -18.43 -7.40 -39.09
N GLY A 87 -18.43 -7.66 -37.78
CA GLY A 87 -18.68 -8.98 -37.20
C GLY A 87 -20.08 -9.49 -37.51
N THR A 88 -21.11 -8.65 -37.33
CA THR A 88 -22.50 -8.98 -37.68
C THR A 88 -22.66 -9.20 -39.18
N MET A 89 -22.01 -8.39 -40.02
CA MET A 89 -22.04 -8.57 -41.49
C MET A 89 -21.49 -9.94 -41.89
N LEU A 90 -20.32 -10.32 -41.35
CA LEU A 90 -19.69 -11.61 -41.62
C LEU A 90 -20.51 -12.78 -41.08
N ALA A 91 -21.03 -12.66 -39.85
CA ALA A 91 -21.85 -13.70 -39.24
C ALA A 91 -23.15 -13.94 -40.02
N CYS A 92 -23.87 -12.89 -40.42
CA CYS A 92 -25.05 -13.00 -41.26
C CYS A 92 -24.72 -13.64 -42.63
N GLY A 93 -23.59 -13.28 -43.23
CA GLY A 93 -23.12 -13.88 -44.48
C GLY A 93 -22.85 -15.39 -44.35
N ILE A 94 -22.20 -15.81 -43.27
CA ILE A 94 -21.90 -17.22 -42.99
C ILE A 94 -23.21 -17.99 -42.74
N LEU A 95 -24.10 -17.47 -41.90
CA LEU A 95 -25.36 -18.12 -41.54
C LEU A 95 -26.29 -18.32 -42.75
N THR A 96 -26.35 -17.32 -43.65
CA THR A 96 -27.10 -17.42 -44.90
C THR A 96 -26.46 -18.38 -45.89
N SER A 97 -25.12 -18.38 -46.04
CA SER A 97 -24.41 -19.32 -46.92
C SER A 97 -24.52 -20.79 -46.49
N LEU A 98 -24.62 -21.06 -45.18
CA LEU A 98 -24.77 -22.40 -44.63
C LEU A 98 -26.22 -22.88 -44.58
N GLY A 99 -27.19 -22.04 -45.01
CA GLY A 99 -28.60 -22.38 -44.99
C GLY A 99 -29.18 -22.56 -43.59
N LEU A 100 -28.53 -22.02 -42.55
CA LEU A 100 -28.95 -22.20 -41.14
C LEU A 100 -30.19 -21.37 -40.78
N ARG A 101 -30.55 -20.37 -41.61
CA ARG A 101 -31.78 -19.57 -41.51
C ARG A 101 -32.50 -19.52 -42.86
N PRO A 102 -33.20 -20.59 -43.27
CA PRO A 102 -33.90 -20.61 -44.55
C PRO A 102 -35.12 -19.67 -44.50
N GLY A 103 -35.23 -18.76 -45.48
CA GLY A 103 -36.40 -17.90 -45.66
C GLY A 103 -36.31 -16.48 -45.08
N GLU A 104 -35.26 -16.15 -44.32
CA GLU A 104 -35.03 -14.78 -43.85
C GLU A 104 -34.19 -13.96 -44.86
N PRO A 105 -34.67 -12.77 -45.31
CA PRO A 105 -33.86 -11.87 -46.10
C PRO A 105 -32.59 -11.44 -45.34
N PHE A 106 -31.45 -11.40 -46.04
CA PHE A 106 -30.16 -11.00 -45.46
C PHE A 106 -30.24 -9.65 -44.72
N TRP A 107 -30.86 -8.65 -45.34
CA TRP A 107 -30.92 -7.29 -44.79
C TRP A 107 -31.78 -7.17 -43.54
N THR A 108 -32.83 -7.98 -43.39
CA THR A 108 -33.67 -7.99 -42.18
C THR A 108 -32.94 -8.68 -41.03
N CYS A 109 -32.25 -9.79 -41.30
CA CYS A 109 -31.37 -10.47 -40.36
C CYS A 109 -30.26 -9.54 -39.87
N PHE A 110 -29.56 -8.88 -40.81
CA PHE A 110 -28.48 -7.95 -40.50
C PHE A 110 -28.94 -6.76 -39.65
N GLY A 111 -30.06 -6.12 -40.00
CA GLY A 111 -30.57 -4.98 -39.24
C GLY A 111 -30.94 -5.31 -37.80
N HIS A 112 -31.65 -6.43 -37.60
CA HIS A 112 -32.02 -6.91 -36.27
C HIS A 112 -30.79 -7.28 -35.44
N ASP A 113 -29.91 -8.13 -35.97
CA ASP A 113 -28.73 -8.60 -35.24
C ASP A 113 -27.75 -7.44 -34.97
N LEU A 114 -27.63 -6.46 -35.88
CA LEU A 114 -26.80 -5.27 -35.67
C LEU A 114 -27.31 -4.42 -34.50
N SER A 115 -28.63 -4.22 -34.39
CA SER A 115 -29.21 -3.41 -33.32
C SER A 115 -28.91 -4.00 -31.93
N ILE A 116 -29.00 -5.32 -31.79
CA ILE A 116 -28.66 -6.06 -30.57
C ILE A 116 -27.17 -5.94 -30.26
N CYS A 117 -26.31 -6.13 -31.26
CA CYS A 117 -24.86 -6.07 -31.09
C CYS A 117 -24.37 -4.67 -30.71
N VAL A 118 -24.98 -3.62 -31.26
CA VAL A 118 -24.72 -2.23 -30.87
C VAL A 118 -25.10 -1.98 -29.42
N LEU A 119 -26.29 -2.43 -28.99
CA LEU A 119 -26.74 -2.29 -27.60
C LEU A 119 -25.80 -2.98 -26.61
N ILE A 120 -25.40 -4.22 -26.89
CA ILE A 120 -24.45 -4.98 -26.05
C ILE A 120 -23.08 -4.29 -26.03
N THR A 121 -22.61 -3.80 -27.18
CA THR A 121 -21.32 -3.10 -27.27
C THR A 121 -21.31 -1.82 -26.46
N LEU A 122 -22.39 -1.04 -26.49
CA LEU A 122 -22.51 0.19 -25.72
C LEU A 122 -22.57 -0.09 -24.22
N THR A 123 -23.36 -1.07 -23.78
CA THR A 123 -23.48 -1.43 -22.36
C THR A 123 -22.16 -1.94 -21.78
N LEU A 124 -21.43 -2.80 -22.51
CA LEU A 124 -20.09 -3.24 -22.11
C LEU A 124 -19.08 -2.09 -22.14
N GLY A 125 -19.14 -1.21 -23.14
CA GLY A 125 -18.29 -0.04 -23.25
C GLY A 125 -18.44 0.93 -22.08
N ILE A 126 -19.69 1.22 -21.69
CA ILE A 126 -20.02 2.05 -20.52
C ILE A 126 -19.54 1.37 -19.23
N SER A 127 -19.80 0.08 -19.07
CA SER A 127 -19.36 -0.69 -17.89
C SER A 127 -17.84 -0.66 -17.74
N MET A 128 -17.11 -0.83 -18.84
CA MET A 128 -15.65 -0.72 -18.87
C MET A 128 -15.18 0.69 -18.51
N ALA A 129 -15.88 1.73 -18.98
CA ALA A 129 -15.57 3.12 -18.65
C ALA A 129 -15.73 3.42 -17.16
N LEU A 130 -16.84 2.99 -16.57
CA LEU A 130 -17.08 3.13 -15.14
C LEU A 130 -16.02 2.39 -14.33
N TYR A 131 -15.68 1.15 -14.71
CA TYR A 131 -14.64 0.37 -14.05
C TYR A 131 -13.27 1.06 -14.08
N ASP A 132 -12.84 1.56 -15.24
CA ASP A 132 -11.57 2.28 -15.37
C ASP A 132 -11.57 3.59 -14.56
N ILE A 133 -12.70 4.30 -14.46
CA ILE A 133 -12.84 5.49 -13.61
C ILE A 133 -12.70 5.11 -12.13
N GLN A 134 -13.40 4.08 -11.68
CA GLN A 134 -13.31 3.60 -10.29
C GLN A 134 -11.90 3.16 -9.94
N ARG A 135 -11.25 2.43 -10.84
CA ARG A 135 -9.88 1.96 -10.65
C ARG A 135 -8.89 3.12 -10.49
N ARG A 136 -9.01 4.17 -11.30
CA ARG A 136 -8.17 5.38 -11.17
C ARG A 136 -8.39 6.09 -9.83
N ARG A 137 -9.64 6.15 -9.34
CA ARG A 137 -9.94 6.74 -8.02
C ARG A 137 -9.29 5.93 -6.90
N LEU A 138 -9.35 4.60 -6.98
CA LEU A 138 -8.71 3.73 -6.00
C LEU A 138 -7.18 3.91 -5.99
N ASP A 139 -6.56 3.96 -7.16
CA ASP A 139 -5.12 4.20 -7.29
C ASP A 139 -4.72 5.58 -6.73
N ALA A 140 -5.54 6.62 -6.93
CA ALA A 140 -5.29 7.95 -6.38
C ALA A 140 -5.41 8.00 -4.85
N VAL A 141 -6.44 7.36 -4.29
CA VAL A 141 -6.65 7.29 -2.83
C VAL A 141 -5.54 6.50 -2.16
N THR A 142 -5.13 5.36 -2.73
CA THR A 142 -4.04 4.55 -2.18
C THR A 142 -2.70 5.28 -2.23
N ALA A 143 -2.42 6.05 -3.28
CA ALA A 143 -1.24 6.91 -3.33
C ALA A 143 -1.26 7.99 -2.24
N ALA A 144 -2.40 8.67 -2.05
CA ALA A 144 -2.56 9.70 -1.03
C ALA A 144 -2.44 9.15 0.40
N LEU A 145 -2.91 7.93 0.67
CA LEU A 145 -2.77 7.28 1.97
C LEU A 145 -1.29 6.99 2.29
N ARG A 146 -0.54 6.46 1.32
CA ARG A 146 0.91 6.20 1.50
C ARG A 146 1.69 7.47 1.79
N GLU A 147 1.35 8.57 1.12
CA GLU A 147 1.98 9.87 1.37
C GLU A 147 1.73 10.34 2.81
N ARG A 148 0.48 10.24 3.28
CA ARG A 148 0.14 10.56 4.68
C ARG A 148 0.84 9.68 5.70
N GLU A 149 0.96 8.38 5.43
CA GLU A 149 1.70 7.45 6.31
C GLU A 149 3.17 7.85 6.43
N LEU A 150 3.83 8.17 5.31
CA LEU A 150 5.22 8.62 5.30
C LEU A 150 5.41 9.93 6.06
N ASP A 151 4.50 10.90 5.88
CA ASP A 151 4.58 12.17 6.60
C ASP A 151 4.36 12.00 8.10
N HIS A 152 3.45 11.12 8.49
CA HIS A 152 3.22 10.78 9.90
C HIS A 152 4.44 10.07 10.53
N GLU A 153 5.06 9.13 9.82
CA GLU A 153 6.31 8.49 10.26
C GLU A 153 7.45 9.49 10.42
N ARG A 154 7.60 10.42 9.47
CA ARG A 154 8.61 11.50 9.54
C ARG A 154 8.37 12.40 10.74
N ALA A 155 7.14 12.85 10.96
CA ALA A 155 6.80 13.68 12.10
C ALA A 155 7.08 12.95 13.44
N ARG A 156 6.73 11.66 13.52
CA ARG A 156 7.02 10.83 14.71
C ARG A 156 8.52 10.69 14.93
N LYS A 157 9.30 10.47 13.87
CA LYS A 157 10.76 10.38 13.94
C LYS A 157 11.38 11.69 14.42
N MET A 158 10.99 12.83 13.85
CA MET A 158 11.46 14.16 14.28
C MET A 158 11.12 14.44 15.74
N ALA A 159 9.91 14.07 16.19
CA ALA A 159 9.51 14.21 17.58
C ALA A 159 10.36 13.33 18.52
N LEU A 160 10.67 12.09 18.11
CA LEU A 160 11.54 11.20 18.87
C LEU A 160 12.98 11.72 18.92
N GLU A 161 13.52 12.19 17.80
CA GLU A 161 14.86 12.79 17.73
C GLU A 161 14.96 14.04 18.62
N ALA A 162 13.94 14.90 18.62
CA ALA A 162 13.89 16.06 19.51
C ALA A 162 13.83 15.66 21.00
N ARG A 163 13.09 14.60 21.34
CA ARG A 163 13.07 14.06 22.71
C ARG A 163 14.43 13.50 23.11
N LEU A 164 15.09 12.75 22.22
CA LEU A 164 16.44 12.22 22.46
C LEU A 164 17.44 13.35 22.65
N ALA A 165 17.45 14.34 21.76
CA ALA A 165 18.32 15.50 21.87
C ALA A 165 18.08 16.29 23.18
N SER A 166 16.81 16.42 23.61
CA SER A 166 16.50 17.03 24.91
C SER A 166 16.98 16.20 26.09
N LEU A 167 17.00 14.87 25.97
CA LEU A 167 17.49 13.97 27.01
C LEU A 167 19.02 14.01 27.09
N GLU A 168 19.69 13.97 25.94
CA GLU A 168 21.14 14.16 25.81
C GLU A 168 21.59 15.52 26.34
N ALA A 169 20.84 16.60 26.10
CA ALA A 169 21.16 17.92 26.63
C ALA A 169 21.07 17.99 28.17
N ARG A 170 20.21 17.18 28.79
CA ARG A 170 20.07 17.09 30.25
C ARG A 170 21.17 16.23 30.89
N LEU A 171 21.67 15.22 30.17
CA LEU A 171 22.81 14.40 30.58
C LEU A 171 24.10 15.04 30.06
N GLN A 172 24.77 15.89 30.87
CA GLN A 172 26.03 16.54 30.48
C GLN A 172 26.98 15.53 29.78
N PRO A 173 27.27 15.62 28.48
CA PRO A 173 28.06 14.60 27.77
C PRO A 173 29.45 14.42 28.38
N HIS A 174 30.01 15.53 28.88
CA HIS A 174 31.27 15.53 29.62
C HIS A 174 31.20 14.72 30.93
N PHE A 175 30.08 14.74 31.65
CA PHE A 175 29.87 13.88 32.82
C PHE A 175 29.96 12.41 32.42
N MET A 176 29.21 11.99 31.40
CA MET A 176 29.20 10.59 30.92
C MET A 176 30.60 10.10 30.53
N PHE A 177 31.35 10.88 29.73
CA PHE A 177 32.71 10.51 29.35
C PHE A 177 33.65 10.42 30.56
N ASN A 178 33.56 11.35 31.49
CA ASN A 178 34.40 11.34 32.69
C ASN A 178 34.07 10.19 33.63
N THR A 179 32.79 9.87 33.80
CA THR A 179 32.35 8.75 34.61
C THR A 179 32.85 7.43 34.02
N LEU A 180 32.74 7.24 32.70
CA LEU A 180 33.26 6.03 32.04
C LEU A 180 34.78 5.89 32.19
N ASN A 181 35.53 7.00 32.09
CA ASN A 181 36.97 7.00 32.30
C ASN A 181 37.33 6.67 33.76
N ALA A 182 36.61 7.23 34.74
CA ALA A 182 36.80 6.92 36.16
C ALA A 182 36.51 5.44 36.45
N ILE A 183 35.41 4.90 35.92
CA ILE A 183 35.09 3.47 36.00
C ILE A 183 36.22 2.63 35.38
N SER A 184 36.71 2.99 34.19
CA SER A 184 37.79 2.26 33.53
C SER A 184 39.08 2.22 34.36
N ALA A 185 39.40 3.29 35.10
CA ALA A 185 40.54 3.31 36.02
C ALA A 185 40.28 2.45 37.26
N LEU A 186 39.06 2.51 37.82
CA LEU A 186 38.67 1.73 38.99
C LEU A 186 38.65 0.21 38.75
N ILE A 187 38.41 -0.26 37.51
CA ILE A 187 38.34 -1.71 37.21
C ILE A 187 39.61 -2.46 37.66
N GLN A 188 40.79 -1.85 37.57
CA GLN A 188 42.04 -2.50 38.01
C GLN A 188 42.38 -2.23 39.49
N ASP A 189 42.13 -1.02 39.98
CA ASP A 189 42.56 -0.61 41.32
C ASP A 189 41.53 -0.93 42.42
N ASN A 190 40.24 -0.85 42.10
CA ASN A 190 39.13 -1.10 43.03
C ASN A 190 37.86 -1.57 42.28
N PRO A 191 37.78 -2.86 41.92
CA PRO A 191 36.69 -3.40 41.10
C PRO A 191 35.32 -3.29 41.77
N ASP A 192 35.23 -3.40 43.10
CA ASP A 192 33.98 -3.27 43.84
C ASP A 192 33.38 -1.86 43.71
N GLU A 193 34.24 -0.81 43.75
CA GLU A 193 33.80 0.57 43.55
C GLU A 193 33.44 0.84 42.09
N ALA A 194 34.13 0.20 41.13
CA ALA A 194 33.77 0.25 39.72
C ALA A 194 32.35 -0.29 39.47
N GLU A 195 32.03 -1.45 40.04
CA GLU A 195 30.70 -2.08 39.94
C GLU A 195 29.61 -1.18 40.53
N ARG A 196 29.81 -0.67 41.75
CA ARG A 196 28.86 0.27 42.38
C ARG A 196 28.65 1.54 41.57
N THR A 197 29.70 2.07 40.95
CA THR A 197 29.62 3.27 40.12
C THR A 197 28.82 3.01 38.84
N VAL A 198 28.98 1.82 38.23
CA VAL A 198 28.16 1.38 37.10
C VAL A 198 26.69 1.24 37.50
N GLU A 199 26.39 0.65 38.66
CA GLU A 199 25.01 0.53 39.15
C GLU A 199 24.35 1.89 39.40
N ARG A 200 25.06 2.82 40.04
CA ARG A 200 24.60 4.20 40.27
C ARG A 200 24.34 4.92 38.94
N LEU A 201 25.25 4.77 37.98
CA LEU A 201 25.09 5.35 36.63
C LEU A 201 23.86 4.77 35.91
N ALA A 202 23.66 3.45 35.97
CA ALA A 202 22.50 2.80 35.38
C ALA A 202 21.18 3.23 36.04
N ALA A 203 21.18 3.41 37.37
CA ALA A 203 20.03 3.92 38.11
C ALA A 203 19.68 5.36 37.71
N LEU A 204 20.68 6.23 37.56
CA LEU A 204 20.53 7.61 37.14
C LEU A 204 19.97 7.72 35.71
N LEU A 205 20.50 6.94 34.76
CA LEU A 205 20.00 6.89 33.39
C LEU A 205 18.56 6.38 33.32
N ARG A 206 18.24 5.32 34.06
CA ARG A 206 16.87 4.76 34.11
C ARG A 206 15.88 5.78 34.67
N PHE A 207 16.26 6.49 35.72
CA PHE A 207 15.43 7.54 36.29
C PHE A 207 15.22 8.71 35.32
N ALA A 208 16.26 9.17 34.62
CA ALA A 208 16.14 10.24 33.63
C ALA A 208 15.21 9.87 32.46
N LEU A 209 15.18 8.59 32.06
CA LEU A 209 14.25 8.07 31.05
C LEU A 209 12.82 8.01 31.58
N ASP A 210 12.60 7.41 32.75
CA ASP A 210 11.29 7.27 33.39
C ASP A 210 10.66 8.63 33.78
N ALA A 211 11.50 9.60 34.16
CA ALA A 211 11.12 10.96 34.53
C ALA A 211 10.35 11.69 33.42
N THR A 212 10.58 11.34 32.16
CA THR A 212 9.93 12.01 31.03
C THR A 212 8.44 11.65 30.90
N GLU A 213 8.02 10.54 31.51
CA GLU A 213 6.63 10.05 31.49
C GLU A 213 5.85 10.35 32.78
N ARG A 214 6.54 10.63 33.89
CA ARG A 214 5.92 10.89 35.21
C ARG A 214 5.77 12.39 35.44
N GLY A 215 4.58 12.84 35.82
CA GLY A 215 4.30 14.26 36.08
C GLY A 215 5.04 14.79 37.31
N LEU A 216 4.90 14.12 38.45
CA LEU A 216 5.57 14.44 39.71
C LEU A 216 6.10 13.16 40.36
N VAL A 217 7.18 13.30 41.14
CA VAL A 217 7.80 12.21 41.89
C VAL A 217 8.06 12.62 43.34
N PRO A 218 8.07 11.69 44.31
CA PRO A 218 8.42 12.01 45.69
C PRO A 218 9.84 12.57 45.80
N LEU A 219 10.05 13.57 46.65
CA LEU A 219 11.35 14.18 46.91
C LEU A 219 12.40 13.12 47.32
N ALA A 220 11.99 12.07 48.04
CA ALA A 220 12.88 10.96 48.38
C ALA A 220 13.53 10.29 47.15
N HIS A 221 12.81 10.17 46.03
CA HIS A 221 13.38 9.63 44.80
C HIS A 221 14.37 10.60 44.17
N GLU A 222 14.07 11.90 44.12
CA GLU A 222 15.02 12.92 43.64
C GLU A 222 16.30 12.93 44.48
N LEU A 223 16.19 12.88 45.81
CA LEU A 223 17.33 12.87 46.72
C LEU A 223 18.19 11.62 46.53
N LYS A 224 17.58 10.46 46.27
CA LYS A 224 18.34 9.25 45.93
C LYS A 224 19.17 9.47 44.66
N ILE A 225 18.58 10.08 43.63
CA ILE A 225 19.27 10.32 42.35
C ILE A 225 20.38 11.35 42.50
N VAL A 226 20.15 12.42 43.27
CA VAL A 226 21.18 13.39 43.64
C VAL A 226 22.32 12.72 44.40
N THR A 227 22.01 11.82 45.33
CA THR A 227 23.03 11.06 46.07
C THR A 227 23.84 10.20 45.13
N ASP A 228 23.18 9.41 44.26
CA ASP A 228 23.85 8.57 43.27
C ASP A 228 24.75 9.40 42.34
N TYR A 229 24.28 10.58 41.91
CA TYR A 229 25.04 11.53 41.08
C TYR A 229 26.29 12.07 41.77
N VAL A 230 26.15 12.59 42.99
CA VAL A 230 27.27 13.18 43.76
C VAL A 230 28.30 12.11 44.13
N GLU A 231 27.84 10.90 44.44
CA GLU A 231 28.73 9.77 44.69
C GLU A 231 29.54 9.37 43.45
N ILE A 232 28.92 9.38 42.25
CA ILE A 232 29.67 9.20 40.99
C ILE A 232 30.72 10.30 40.83
N GLU A 233 30.35 11.57 41.01
CA GLU A 233 31.30 12.68 40.93
C GLU A 233 32.42 12.58 41.98
N ARG A 234 32.12 12.01 43.16
CA ARG A 234 33.09 11.79 44.23
C ARG A 234 34.15 10.77 43.85
N THR A 235 33.84 9.76 43.03
CA THR A 235 34.86 8.84 42.50
C THR A 235 35.94 9.58 41.71
N ARG A 236 35.57 10.68 41.04
CA ARG A 236 36.47 11.53 40.26
C ARG A 236 37.21 12.55 41.11
N PHE A 237 36.51 13.22 42.01
CA PHE A 237 37.07 14.31 42.81
C PHE A 237 37.73 13.86 44.10
N GLY A 238 37.50 12.61 44.51
CA GLY A 238 38.03 12.03 45.74
C GLY A 238 37.73 12.90 46.96
N ALA A 239 38.76 13.16 47.75
CA ALA A 239 38.65 13.97 48.96
C ALA A 239 38.33 15.46 48.71
N ARG A 240 38.37 15.95 47.46
CA ARG A 240 38.08 17.35 47.13
C ARG A 240 36.58 17.67 47.10
N LEU A 241 35.74 16.65 46.97
CA LEU A 241 34.29 16.79 46.98
C LEU A 241 33.75 16.27 48.33
N ALA A 242 33.28 17.21 49.15
CA ALA A 242 32.57 16.94 50.38
C ALA A 242 31.14 17.48 50.25
N TYR A 243 30.15 16.68 50.67
CA TYR A 243 28.75 17.05 50.60
C TYR A 243 28.00 16.55 51.83
N SER A 244 26.91 17.22 52.17
CA SER A 244 25.94 16.81 53.20
C SER A 244 24.54 17.10 52.71
N ILE A 245 23.66 16.12 52.81
CA ILE A 245 22.24 16.27 52.47
C ILE A 245 21.47 16.30 53.79
N ASP A 246 20.87 17.45 54.10
CA ASP A 246 20.00 17.63 55.26
C ASP A 246 18.57 17.86 54.77
N VAL A 247 17.65 16.97 55.14
CA VAL A 247 16.23 17.06 54.76
C VAL A 247 15.34 16.69 55.93
N GLN A 248 14.26 17.44 56.10
CA GLN A 248 13.24 17.12 57.09
C GLN A 248 12.48 15.85 56.66
N PRO A 249 12.26 14.87 57.56
CA PRO A 249 11.59 13.61 57.23
C PRO A 249 10.21 13.80 56.60
N GLU A 250 9.49 14.85 57.00
CA GLU A 250 8.16 15.21 56.51
C GLU A 250 8.20 15.64 55.03
N ALA A 251 9.32 16.17 54.55
CA ALA A 251 9.49 16.63 53.17
C ALA A 251 9.74 15.47 52.19
N ALA A 252 10.12 14.28 52.65
CA ALA A 252 10.50 13.15 51.80
C ALA A 252 9.36 12.70 50.86
N GLY A 253 8.11 12.85 51.31
CA GLY A 253 6.91 12.52 50.54
C GLY A 253 6.39 13.63 49.62
N CYS A 254 6.97 14.83 49.66
CA CYS A 254 6.51 15.95 48.83
C CYS A 254 6.72 15.65 47.34
N GLU A 255 5.71 15.91 46.53
CA GLU A 255 5.78 15.72 45.09
C GLU A 255 6.49 16.89 44.43
N VAL A 256 7.54 16.59 43.66
CA VAL A 256 8.36 17.56 42.93
C VAL A 256 8.52 17.15 41.47
N PRO A 257 8.74 18.10 40.54
CA PRO A 257 9.06 17.76 39.15
C PRO A 257 10.36 16.94 39.10
N PRO A 258 10.42 15.92 38.23
CA PRO A 258 11.60 15.08 38.17
C PRO A 258 12.82 15.84 37.62
N LEU A 259 14.00 15.49 38.11
CA LEU A 259 15.30 16.12 37.87
C LEU A 259 15.39 17.58 38.35
N ALA A 260 14.40 18.09 39.10
CA ALA A 260 14.41 19.47 39.57
C ALA A 260 15.52 19.70 40.60
N VAL A 261 15.70 18.76 41.54
CA VAL A 261 16.72 18.92 42.59
C VAL A 261 18.12 18.74 42.02
N GLN A 262 18.27 17.83 41.05
CA GLN A 262 19.55 17.62 40.35
C GLN A 262 20.07 18.91 39.71
N THR A 263 19.21 19.76 39.14
CA THR A 263 19.65 21.02 38.50
C THR A 263 20.24 22.06 39.45
N LEU A 264 20.11 21.87 40.77
CA LEU A 264 20.65 22.77 41.79
C LEU A 264 22.05 22.38 42.28
N VAL A 265 22.53 21.19 41.89
CA VAL A 265 23.81 20.60 42.29
C VAL A 265 24.84 20.82 41.19
#